data_AF-A0A1Z8SQ71-F1
#
_entry.id   AF-A0A1Z8SQ71-F1
#
_cell.length_a   1.000
_cell.length_b   1.000
_cell.length_c   1.000
_cell.angle_alpha   90.00
_cell.angle_beta   90.00
_cell.angle_gamma   90.00
#
_symmetry.space_group_name_H-M   'P 1'
#
loop_
_entity.id
_entity.type
_entity.pdbx_description
1 polymer ?
#
loop_
_entity_poly.entity_id
_entity_poly.type
_entity_poly.pdbx_seq_one_letter_code
_entity_poly.pdbx_strand_id
1 'polypeptide(L)'
;MVKKNHGSNNSKKHRSRAAESIHRRIQGLVKSLLEKNGGDAIDGLPEKFELNLQIPVNLHKNDPSLSRQFSHSLIGQIEALRREGETEVHGHRSGHVHCYWCNQPDCEHSTPGDGHSVLHGWSATGVPIWINITNLLLSDAPDLLDHIHGDDLKPFALIMEGAELLAEVLPQYTEGTSFAYPFAGLQAAGFPLYRQGHEIDHLALTALVLETRTAKGTPRYRWNFISNPPRPHHLATLLGQESSSPLALWTSALRSLLIGHQEEIDSRAREGKRMPMKECRQGVMRILKEGKHLLDALQRRQDRKTKHAIDRSNDPHRPTSAAISDVLASKRSDLFVDLREATIIVRGPHGRTHVFTKNGIHVTSVRYSPESILQRTQRKRWVPLEDAEYLRFHEEVTRRLGNLQNPNRDSDHLSG
;
A
#
# COMPACT_ATOMS: atom_id res chain seq x y z
N MET A 1 55.55 31.77 -11.74
CA MET A 1 54.70 30.60 -11.44
C MET A 1 53.23 30.99 -11.62
N VAL A 2 52.65 30.69 -12.78
CA VAL A 2 51.24 30.96 -13.09
C VAL A 2 50.56 29.61 -13.33
N LYS A 3 49.58 29.28 -12.49
CA LYS A 3 48.79 28.05 -12.55
C LYS A 3 47.96 28.04 -13.85
N LYS A 4 48.15 27.03 -14.70
CA LYS A 4 47.25 26.72 -15.82
C LYS A 4 46.14 25.79 -15.33
N ASN A 5 44.91 26.32 -15.30
CA ASN A 5 43.67 25.57 -15.10
C ASN A 5 43.55 24.44 -16.14
N HIS A 6 43.40 23.21 -15.67
CA HIS A 6 42.91 22.09 -16.48
C HIS A 6 41.38 22.11 -16.45
N GLY A 7 40.78 22.65 -17.51
CA GLY A 7 39.36 22.50 -17.79
C GLY A 7 39.06 21.04 -18.16
N SER A 8 38.35 20.35 -17.28
CA SER A 8 37.70 19.06 -17.55
C SER A 8 36.70 19.23 -18.69
N ASN A 9 37.08 18.80 -19.89
CA ASN A 9 36.24 18.84 -21.08
C ASN A 9 35.22 17.68 -21.01
N ASN A 10 33.98 18.02 -20.64
CA ASN A 10 32.87 17.08 -20.54
C ASN A 10 32.40 16.71 -21.96
N SER A 11 32.97 15.65 -22.55
CA SER A 11 32.59 15.20 -23.89
C SER A 11 31.18 14.61 -23.86
N LYS A 12 30.21 15.37 -24.37
CA LYS A 12 28.89 14.85 -24.70
C LYS A 12 29.09 13.74 -25.73
N LYS A 13 28.87 12.47 -25.33
CA LYS A 13 28.89 11.32 -26.23
C LYS A 13 27.88 11.56 -27.35
N HIS A 14 28.34 11.96 -28.53
CA HIS A 14 27.52 12.01 -29.73
C HIS A 14 27.03 10.59 -30.06
N ARG A 15 25.73 10.35 -29.88
CA ARG A 15 25.07 9.15 -30.40
C ARG A 15 25.17 9.17 -31.93
N SER A 16 25.43 8.03 -32.57
CA SER A 16 25.52 7.96 -34.02
C SER A 16 24.19 8.39 -34.66
N ARG A 17 24.24 9.07 -35.81
CA ARG A 17 23.03 9.47 -36.57
C ARG A 17 22.09 8.29 -36.86
N ALA A 18 22.66 7.09 -37.03
CA ALA A 18 21.90 5.86 -37.20
C ALA A 18 21.13 5.47 -35.92
N ALA A 19 21.77 5.56 -34.75
CA ALA A 19 21.10 5.29 -33.47
C ALA A 19 19.96 6.27 -33.19
N GLU A 20 20.12 7.54 -33.56
CA GLU A 20 19.07 8.56 -33.43
C GLU A 20 17.89 8.28 -34.38
N SER A 21 18.17 7.90 -35.63
CA SER A 21 17.14 7.51 -36.61
C SER A 21 16.35 6.27 -36.16
N ILE A 22 17.04 5.25 -35.63
CA ILE A 22 16.40 4.05 -35.06
C ILE A 22 15.51 4.44 -33.87
N HIS A 23 16.01 5.28 -32.96
CA HIS A 23 15.25 5.73 -31.79
C HIS A 23 13.96 6.46 -32.19
N ARG A 24 14.03 7.41 -33.15
CA ARG A 24 12.84 8.12 -33.65
C ARG A 24 11.82 7.19 -34.31
N ARG A 25 12.29 6.19 -35.07
CA ARG A 25 11.41 5.20 -35.71
C ARG A 25 10.71 4.30 -34.69
N ILE A 26 11.43 3.83 -33.67
CA ILE A 26 10.84 3.06 -32.57
C ILE A 26 9.80 3.91 -31.83
N GLN A 27 10.12 5.17 -31.51
CA GLN A 27 9.18 6.08 -30.84
C GLN A 27 7.90 6.30 -31.66
N GLY A 28 8.02 6.54 -32.98
CA GLY A 28 6.87 6.70 -33.87
C GLY A 28 6.02 5.44 -33.98
N LEU A 29 6.64 4.26 -34.03
CA LEU A 29 5.95 2.97 -34.09
C LEU A 29 5.23 2.65 -32.77
N VAL A 30 5.84 2.94 -31.63
CA VAL A 30 5.18 2.76 -30.33
C VAL A 30 3.98 3.71 -30.22
N LYS A 31 4.13 4.97 -30.62
CA LYS A 31 3.02 5.93 -30.63
C LYS A 31 1.86 5.46 -31.51
N SER A 32 2.14 5.00 -32.73
CA SER A 32 1.09 4.51 -33.63
C SER A 32 0.42 3.22 -33.16
N LEU A 33 1.15 2.33 -32.45
CA LEU A 33 0.57 1.12 -31.85
C LEU A 33 -0.30 1.42 -30.64
N LEU A 34 0.00 2.48 -29.87
CA LEU A 34 -0.84 2.94 -28.76
C LEU A 34 -2.09 3.68 -29.26
N GLU A 35 -2.04 4.35 -30.41
CA GLU A 35 -3.16 5.12 -30.99
C GLU A 35 -4.14 4.27 -31.83
N LYS A 36 -3.84 3.00 -32.11
CA LYS A 36 -4.45 2.24 -33.22
C LYS A 36 -5.95 1.87 -33.10
N ASN A 37 -6.66 2.31 -32.06
CA ASN A 37 -8.08 1.98 -31.87
C ASN A 37 -9.06 3.16 -31.98
N GLY A 38 -8.65 4.33 -32.48
CA GLY A 38 -9.59 5.37 -32.93
C GLY A 38 -10.55 5.96 -31.89
N GLY A 39 -10.37 5.67 -30.61
CA GLY A 39 -11.09 6.25 -29.49
C GLY A 39 -10.10 6.73 -28.45
N ASP A 40 -10.43 7.87 -27.83
CA ASP A 40 -9.80 8.53 -26.69
C ASP A 40 -8.41 8.04 -26.34
N ALA A 41 -7.41 8.91 -26.55
CA ALA A 41 -6.07 8.74 -25.99
C ALA A 41 -6.23 8.19 -24.57
N ILE A 42 -5.74 6.97 -24.32
CA ILE A 42 -5.91 6.26 -23.04
C ILE A 42 -5.52 7.23 -21.92
N ASP A 43 -6.53 7.82 -21.28
CA ASP A 43 -6.34 8.83 -20.25
C ASP A 43 -5.78 8.10 -19.04
N GLY A 44 -4.54 8.45 -18.64
CA GLY A 44 -3.82 7.75 -17.57
C GLY A 44 -2.61 6.91 -17.99
N LEU A 45 -2.21 6.91 -19.27
CA LEU A 45 -0.85 6.44 -19.61
C LEU A 45 0.19 7.37 -18.95
N PRO A 46 1.25 6.82 -18.32
CA PRO A 46 2.28 7.66 -17.71
C PRO A 46 2.98 8.51 -18.77
N GLU A 47 3.29 9.78 -18.45
CA GLU A 47 4.00 10.71 -19.35
C GLU A 47 5.31 10.13 -19.91
N LYS A 48 5.90 9.18 -19.18
CA LYS A 48 7.11 8.43 -19.54
C LYS A 48 6.94 6.98 -19.11
N PHE A 49 7.28 6.05 -20.00
CA PHE A 49 7.48 4.65 -19.65
C PHE A 49 8.83 4.17 -20.18
N GLU A 50 9.55 3.38 -19.38
CA GLU A 50 10.85 2.83 -19.77
C GLU A 50 10.67 1.56 -20.59
N LEU A 51 10.91 1.68 -21.89
CA LEU A 51 10.90 0.56 -22.81
C LEU A 51 12.27 -0.13 -22.83
N ASN A 52 12.44 -1.17 -22.01
CA ASN A 52 13.66 -1.98 -21.97
C ASN A 52 13.62 -3.09 -23.04
N LEU A 53 13.89 -2.70 -24.29
CA LEU A 53 13.98 -3.63 -25.43
C LEU A 53 15.32 -4.38 -25.41
N GLN A 54 15.27 -5.70 -25.30
CA GLN A 54 16.40 -6.57 -25.63
C GLN A 54 16.14 -7.20 -26.99
N ILE A 55 16.80 -6.67 -28.02
CA ILE A 55 16.65 -7.17 -29.38
C ILE A 55 18.02 -7.61 -29.89
N PRO A 56 18.26 -8.92 -30.05
CA PRO A 56 19.49 -9.40 -30.64
C PRO A 56 19.53 -9.01 -32.12
N VAL A 57 20.51 -8.22 -32.51
CA VAL A 57 20.75 -7.83 -33.91
C VAL A 57 22.04 -8.50 -34.38
N ASN A 58 21.93 -9.38 -35.38
CA ASN A 58 23.11 -9.98 -36.00
C ASN A 58 23.57 -9.08 -37.15
N LEU A 59 24.60 -8.28 -36.90
CA LEU A 59 25.12 -7.29 -37.87
C LEU A 59 25.94 -7.93 -39.01
N HIS A 60 26.27 -9.21 -38.92
CA HIS A 60 27.11 -9.90 -39.90
C HIS A 60 26.33 -10.61 -41.01
N LYS A 61 25.00 -10.72 -40.88
CA LYS A 61 24.14 -11.40 -41.85
C LYS A 61 23.08 -10.45 -42.38
N ASN A 62 23.09 -10.19 -43.68
CA ASN A 62 22.06 -9.41 -44.36
C ASN A 62 20.90 -10.32 -44.78
N ASP A 63 20.22 -10.91 -43.79
CA ASP A 63 19.13 -11.86 -44.00
C ASP A 63 17.77 -11.17 -43.72
N PRO A 64 16.90 -11.01 -44.74
CA PRO A 64 15.56 -10.45 -44.58
C PRO A 64 14.68 -11.16 -43.55
N SER A 65 14.93 -12.45 -43.27
CA SER A 65 14.20 -13.20 -42.25
C SER A 65 14.46 -12.68 -40.83
N LEU A 66 15.67 -12.17 -40.56
CA LEU A 66 16.03 -11.55 -39.28
C LEU A 66 15.27 -10.24 -39.07
N SER A 67 15.05 -9.45 -40.13
CA SER A 67 14.23 -8.23 -40.08
C SER A 67 12.75 -8.51 -39.81
N ARG A 68 12.22 -9.64 -40.30
CA ARG A 68 10.85 -10.08 -39.98
C ARG A 68 10.75 -10.56 -38.54
N GLN A 69 11.68 -11.40 -38.07
CA GLN A 69 11.73 -11.84 -36.67
C GLN A 69 11.90 -10.66 -35.70
N PHE A 70 12.72 -9.67 -36.07
CA PHE A 70 12.86 -8.40 -35.37
C PHE A 70 11.50 -7.69 -35.24
N SER A 71 10.80 -7.50 -36.36
CA SER A 71 9.50 -6.81 -36.38
C SER A 71 8.47 -7.55 -35.52
N HIS A 72 8.38 -8.87 -35.64
CA HIS A 72 7.47 -9.68 -34.82
C HIS A 72 7.79 -9.62 -33.33
N SER A 73 9.07 -9.70 -32.94
CA SER A 73 9.50 -9.59 -31.55
C SER A 73 9.21 -8.20 -30.96
N LEU A 74 9.45 -7.15 -31.74
CA LEU A 74 9.16 -5.77 -31.34
C LEU A 74 7.66 -5.54 -31.15
N ILE A 75 6.84 -5.95 -32.12
CA ILE A 75 5.37 -5.85 -32.02
C ILE A 75 4.87 -6.64 -30.80
N GLY A 76 5.32 -7.88 -30.63
CA GLY A 76 4.93 -8.71 -29.49
C GLY A 76 5.30 -8.09 -28.13
N GLN A 77 6.49 -7.48 -28.01
CA GLN A 77 6.90 -6.78 -26.79
C GLN A 77 6.06 -5.51 -26.53
N ILE A 78 5.74 -4.74 -27.57
CA ILE A 78 4.90 -3.54 -27.45
C ILE A 78 3.46 -3.91 -27.10
N GLU A 79 2.88 -4.92 -27.75
CA GLU A 79 1.54 -5.41 -27.44
C GLU A 79 1.44 -5.99 -26.03
N ALA A 80 2.51 -6.65 -25.55
CA ALA A 80 2.57 -7.14 -24.18
C ALA A 80 2.60 -6.00 -23.16
N LEU A 81 3.34 -4.91 -23.45
CA LEU A 81 3.38 -3.71 -22.60
C LEU A 81 2.08 -2.91 -22.67
N ARG A 82 1.44 -2.81 -23.85
CA ARG A 82 0.11 -2.21 -23.99
C ARG A 82 -0.90 -2.95 -23.12
N ARG A 83 -0.94 -4.29 -23.22
CA ARG A 83 -1.81 -5.12 -22.38
C ARG A 83 -1.51 -4.97 -20.90
N GLU A 84 -0.24 -4.91 -20.50
CA GLU A 84 0.16 -4.62 -19.12
C GLU A 84 -0.40 -3.26 -18.68
N GLY A 85 -0.18 -2.20 -19.45
CA GLY A 85 -0.71 -0.86 -19.17
C GLY A 85 -2.23 -0.81 -19.09
N GLU A 86 -2.93 -1.45 -20.03
CA GLU A 86 -4.41 -1.54 -20.01
C GLU A 86 -4.92 -2.32 -18.79
N THR A 87 -4.24 -3.39 -18.39
CA THR A 87 -4.56 -4.14 -17.17
C THR A 87 -4.34 -3.26 -15.93
N GLU A 88 -3.27 -2.47 -15.92
CA GLU A 88 -2.95 -1.57 -14.81
C GLU A 88 -3.88 -0.36 -14.71
N VAL A 89 -4.33 0.19 -15.84
CA VAL A 89 -5.19 1.38 -15.91
C VAL A 89 -6.68 1.02 -15.83
N HIS A 90 -7.13 0.02 -16.56
CA HIS A 90 -8.55 -0.33 -16.68
C HIS A 90 -8.95 -1.63 -15.95
N GLY A 91 -8.00 -2.51 -15.64
CA GLY A 91 -8.28 -3.78 -14.97
C GLY A 91 -8.37 -3.72 -13.46
N HIS A 92 -8.12 -2.55 -12.85
CA HIS A 92 -8.21 -2.38 -11.41
C HIS A 92 -8.59 -0.95 -11.05
N ARG A 93 -9.64 -0.81 -10.24
CA ARG A 93 -9.98 0.43 -9.54
C ARG A 93 -10.02 0.13 -8.05
N SER A 94 -9.18 0.82 -7.27
CA SER A 94 -9.14 0.62 -5.82
C SER A 94 -10.51 0.90 -5.20
N GLY A 95 -10.99 -0.03 -4.37
CA GLY A 95 -12.33 0.08 -3.77
C GLY A 95 -13.45 -0.52 -4.59
N HIS A 96 -13.17 -1.06 -5.78
CA HIS A 96 -14.18 -1.63 -6.67
C HIS A 96 -13.75 -2.99 -7.22
N VAL A 97 -14.68 -3.92 -7.38
CA VAL A 97 -14.43 -5.20 -8.05
C VAL A 97 -14.82 -5.09 -9.52
N HIS A 98 -14.13 -5.83 -10.39
CA HIS A 98 -14.50 -5.88 -11.80
C HIS A 98 -15.85 -6.59 -11.96
N CYS A 99 -16.77 -6.00 -12.72
CA CYS A 99 -18.01 -6.64 -13.13
C CYS A 99 -17.84 -7.18 -14.54
N TYR A 100 -17.78 -8.51 -14.69
CA TYR A 100 -17.59 -9.15 -16.00
C TYR A 100 -18.82 -8.99 -16.91
N TRP A 101 -20.01 -8.78 -16.34
CA TRP A 101 -21.21 -8.45 -17.12
C TRP A 101 -21.13 -7.06 -17.74
N CYS A 102 -20.84 -6.04 -16.94
CA CYS A 102 -20.73 -4.66 -17.41
C CYS A 102 -19.40 -4.40 -18.15
N ASN A 103 -18.43 -5.30 -18.00
CA ASN A 103 -17.07 -5.19 -18.53
C ASN A 103 -16.35 -3.91 -18.07
N GLN A 104 -16.62 -3.46 -16.85
CA GLN A 104 -16.12 -2.21 -16.28
C GLN A 104 -15.81 -2.39 -14.78
N PRO A 105 -14.75 -1.75 -14.26
CA PRO A 105 -14.41 -1.79 -12.85
C PRO A 105 -15.21 -0.80 -12.00
N ASP A 106 -16.08 0.04 -12.58
CA ASP A 106 -16.76 1.14 -11.88
C ASP A 106 -18.25 1.28 -12.21
N CYS A 107 -18.94 0.14 -12.31
CA CYS A 107 -20.40 0.12 -12.37
C CYS A 107 -21.03 0.04 -10.97
N GLU A 108 -22.35 0.17 -10.88
CA GLU A 108 -23.11 0.06 -9.62
C GLU A 108 -22.88 -1.27 -8.88
N HIS A 109 -22.63 -2.36 -9.61
CA HIS A 109 -22.38 -3.68 -9.05
C HIS A 109 -20.97 -3.84 -8.44
N SER A 110 -20.05 -2.94 -8.76
CA SER A 110 -18.63 -3.04 -8.42
C SER A 110 -18.33 -2.80 -6.93
N THR A 111 -19.31 -2.34 -6.16
CA THR A 111 -19.20 -2.02 -4.74
C THR A 111 -20.37 -2.60 -3.95
N PRO A 112 -20.17 -2.96 -2.66
CA PRO A 112 -21.26 -3.40 -1.81
C PRO A 112 -22.25 -2.25 -1.54
N GLY A 113 -23.52 -2.60 -1.32
CA GLY A 113 -24.55 -1.64 -0.96
C GLY A 113 -24.33 -0.96 0.41
N ASP A 114 -23.63 -1.63 1.32
CA ASP A 114 -23.40 -1.17 2.69
C ASP A 114 -22.00 -1.57 3.24
N GLY A 115 -21.73 -1.15 4.47
CA GLY A 115 -20.47 -1.41 5.18
C GLY A 115 -20.41 -2.75 5.88
N HIS A 116 -21.45 -3.59 5.76
CA HIS A 116 -21.54 -4.90 6.40
C HIS A 116 -21.42 -6.06 5.40
N SER A 117 -21.39 -5.74 4.11
CA SER A 117 -21.34 -6.73 3.05
C SER A 117 -19.92 -6.99 2.54
N VAL A 118 -19.64 -8.24 2.19
CA VAL A 118 -18.38 -8.71 1.60
C VAL A 118 -18.63 -9.41 0.28
N LEU A 119 -17.60 -9.48 -0.57
CA LEU A 119 -17.67 -10.17 -1.85
C LEU A 119 -17.74 -11.68 -1.60
N HIS A 120 -18.80 -12.32 -2.07
CA HIS A 120 -18.97 -13.78 -2.02
C HIS A 120 -18.52 -14.47 -3.31
N GLY A 121 -18.39 -13.70 -4.40
CA GLY A 121 -17.99 -14.22 -5.71
C GLY A 121 -18.69 -13.45 -6.81
N TRP A 122 -18.89 -14.13 -7.93
CA TRP A 122 -19.62 -13.61 -9.08
C TRP A 122 -20.70 -14.59 -9.50
N SER A 123 -21.82 -14.07 -9.98
CA SER A 123 -22.89 -14.87 -10.56
C SER A 123 -22.45 -15.55 -11.85
N ALA A 124 -23.30 -16.44 -12.38
CA ALA A 124 -23.06 -17.07 -13.68
C ALA A 124 -22.87 -16.10 -14.84
N THR A 125 -23.48 -14.92 -14.77
CA THR A 125 -23.35 -13.85 -15.76
C THR A 125 -22.16 -12.93 -15.50
N GLY A 126 -21.42 -13.15 -14.41
CA GLY A 126 -20.26 -12.35 -14.06
C GLY A 126 -20.58 -11.05 -13.33
N VAL A 127 -21.74 -10.96 -12.69
CA VAL A 127 -22.10 -9.83 -11.79
C VAL A 127 -21.57 -10.15 -10.38
N PRO A 128 -20.86 -9.23 -9.72
CA PRO A 128 -20.40 -9.43 -8.34
C PRO A 128 -21.56 -9.72 -7.38
N ILE A 129 -21.38 -10.72 -6.53
CA ILE A 129 -22.33 -11.08 -5.48
C ILE A 129 -21.80 -10.57 -4.14
N TRP A 130 -22.58 -9.71 -3.51
CA TRP A 130 -22.32 -9.16 -2.19
C TRP A 130 -23.25 -9.82 -1.17
N ILE A 131 -22.69 -10.32 -0.07
CA ILE A 131 -23.46 -10.94 1.02
C ILE A 131 -23.16 -10.20 2.32
N ASN A 132 -24.18 -10.01 3.15
CA ASN A 132 -24.01 -9.51 4.51
C ASN A 132 -23.12 -10.49 5.31
N ILE A 133 -22.13 -9.97 6.03
CA ILE A 133 -21.19 -10.81 6.76
C ILE A 133 -21.87 -11.71 7.79
N THR A 134 -22.96 -11.27 8.43
CA THR A 134 -23.71 -12.09 9.40
C THR A 134 -24.30 -13.33 8.74
N ASN A 135 -24.86 -13.17 7.54
CA ASN A 135 -25.43 -14.27 6.77
C ASN A 135 -24.35 -15.26 6.33
N LEU A 136 -23.19 -14.75 5.93
CA LEU A 136 -22.03 -15.59 5.60
C LEU A 136 -21.54 -16.38 6.82
N LEU A 137 -21.47 -15.75 7.99
CA LEU A 137 -21.05 -16.43 9.21
C LEU A 137 -22.04 -17.51 9.65
N LEU A 138 -23.35 -17.26 9.53
CA LEU A 138 -24.38 -18.24 9.84
C LEU A 138 -24.25 -19.52 9.02
N SER A 139 -23.80 -19.43 7.76
CA SER A 139 -23.61 -20.60 6.89
C SER A 139 -22.24 -21.25 7.07
N ASP A 140 -21.16 -20.46 7.11
CA ASP A 140 -19.81 -20.96 6.83
C ASP A 140 -18.91 -20.97 8.08
N ALA A 141 -19.20 -20.12 9.08
CA ALA A 141 -18.35 -19.97 10.26
C ALA A 141 -19.14 -19.44 11.49
N PRO A 142 -20.13 -20.21 12.00
CA PRO A 142 -21.03 -19.75 13.05
C PRO A 142 -20.31 -19.40 14.36
N ASP A 143 -19.17 -20.03 14.63
CA ASP A 143 -18.32 -19.72 15.79
C ASP A 143 -17.80 -18.27 15.81
N LEU A 144 -17.78 -17.58 14.67
CA LEU A 144 -17.33 -16.19 14.56
C LEU A 144 -18.47 -15.17 14.75
N LEU A 145 -19.74 -15.59 14.90
CA LEU A 145 -20.86 -14.65 15.11
C LEU A 145 -20.69 -13.81 16.38
N ASP A 146 -20.16 -14.43 17.44
CA ASP A 146 -19.86 -13.75 18.71
C ASP A 146 -18.81 -12.64 18.55
N HIS A 147 -18.03 -12.65 17.46
CA HIS A 147 -17.05 -11.60 17.20
C HIS A 147 -17.68 -10.27 16.76
N ILE A 148 -18.92 -10.30 16.26
CA ILE A 148 -19.65 -9.10 15.79
C ILE A 148 -20.89 -8.79 16.63
N HIS A 149 -21.46 -9.79 17.30
CA HIS A 149 -22.66 -9.64 18.14
C HIS A 149 -22.39 -9.78 19.64
N GLY A 150 -21.18 -10.15 20.04
CA GLY A 150 -20.79 -10.20 21.45
C GLY A 150 -20.59 -8.81 22.07
N ASP A 151 -20.29 -8.79 23.36
CA ASP A 151 -20.10 -7.55 24.14
C ASP A 151 -18.96 -6.66 23.59
N ASP A 152 -17.96 -7.27 22.97
CA ASP A 152 -16.80 -6.61 22.36
C ASP A 152 -16.61 -7.07 20.90
N LEU A 153 -16.41 -6.10 19.99
CA LEU A 153 -16.06 -6.38 18.60
C LEU A 153 -14.64 -6.95 18.48
N LYS A 154 -14.53 -8.10 17.80
CA LYS A 154 -13.28 -8.83 17.61
C LYS A 154 -12.98 -8.98 16.12
N PRO A 155 -12.02 -8.22 15.56
CA PRO A 155 -11.66 -8.35 14.16
C PRO A 155 -11.29 -9.78 13.78
N PHE A 156 -11.80 -10.27 12.64
CA PHE A 156 -11.49 -11.60 12.11
C PHE A 156 -11.42 -11.58 10.58
N ALA A 157 -10.92 -12.66 9.98
CA ALA A 157 -10.96 -12.85 8.53
C ALA A 157 -11.18 -14.31 8.11
N LEU A 158 -11.91 -14.48 7.02
CA LEU A 158 -12.08 -15.73 6.27
C LEU A 158 -11.30 -15.64 4.96
N ILE A 159 -10.68 -16.75 4.55
CA ILE A 159 -9.96 -16.83 3.28
C ILE A 159 -10.92 -17.40 2.24
N MET A 160 -10.97 -16.80 1.05
CA MET A 160 -11.60 -17.39 -0.12
C MET A 160 -10.60 -17.51 -1.26
N GLU A 161 -10.61 -18.66 -1.93
CA GLU A 161 -9.75 -18.89 -3.09
C GLU A 161 -10.36 -18.31 -4.37
N GLY A 162 -9.51 -17.91 -5.32
CA GLY A 162 -9.97 -17.36 -6.60
C GLY A 162 -10.81 -18.33 -7.42
N ALA A 163 -10.57 -19.63 -7.26
CA ALA A 163 -11.37 -20.67 -7.90
C ALA A 163 -12.79 -20.73 -7.33
N GLU A 164 -12.96 -20.50 -6.02
CA GLU A 164 -14.27 -20.44 -5.36
C GLU A 164 -15.00 -19.17 -5.77
N LEU A 165 -14.30 -18.03 -5.77
CA LEU A 165 -14.83 -16.73 -6.18
C LEU A 165 -15.43 -16.76 -7.61
N LEU A 166 -14.80 -17.48 -8.53
CA LEU A 166 -15.21 -17.57 -9.93
C LEU A 166 -15.97 -18.85 -10.27
N ALA A 167 -16.31 -19.68 -9.27
CA ALA A 167 -16.84 -21.04 -9.49
C ALA A 167 -18.11 -21.06 -10.35
N GLU A 168 -18.98 -20.05 -10.21
CA GLU A 168 -20.24 -19.99 -10.94
C GLU A 168 -20.12 -19.28 -12.30
N VAL A 169 -19.06 -18.49 -12.52
CA VAL A 169 -18.96 -17.62 -13.71
C VAL A 169 -18.77 -18.45 -14.97
N LEU A 170 -19.64 -18.24 -15.97
CA LEU A 170 -19.49 -18.93 -17.24
C LEU A 170 -18.21 -18.49 -17.98
N PRO A 171 -17.45 -19.41 -18.61
CA PRO A 171 -16.20 -19.08 -19.28
C PRO A 171 -16.29 -17.95 -20.30
N GLN A 172 -17.43 -17.81 -20.99
CA GLN A 172 -17.67 -16.73 -21.96
C GLN A 172 -17.52 -15.30 -21.39
N TYR A 173 -17.64 -15.12 -20.07
CA TYR A 173 -17.45 -13.82 -19.39
C TYR A 173 -16.01 -13.59 -18.89
N THR A 174 -15.18 -14.63 -18.85
CA THR A 174 -13.80 -14.57 -18.34
C THR A 174 -12.76 -14.82 -19.43
N GLU A 175 -13.10 -15.57 -20.48
CA GLU A 175 -12.25 -15.85 -21.62
C GLU A 175 -11.94 -14.57 -22.40
N GLY A 176 -10.66 -14.40 -22.75
CA GLY A 176 -10.20 -13.23 -23.51
C GLY A 176 -10.17 -11.92 -22.72
N THR A 177 -10.58 -11.93 -21.44
CA THR A 177 -10.47 -10.73 -20.60
C THR A 177 -9.00 -10.39 -20.34
N SER A 178 -8.65 -9.13 -20.51
CA SER A 178 -7.31 -8.60 -20.21
C SER A 178 -7.22 -8.02 -18.80
N PHE A 179 -8.18 -8.33 -17.92
CA PHE A 179 -8.25 -7.74 -16.59
C PHE A 179 -7.47 -8.54 -15.57
N ALA A 180 -7.25 -7.92 -14.42
CA ALA A 180 -6.57 -8.57 -13.32
C ALA A 180 -7.43 -9.73 -12.78
N TYR A 181 -6.83 -10.92 -12.67
CA TYR A 181 -7.55 -12.12 -12.25
C TYR A 181 -7.67 -12.13 -10.71
N PRO A 182 -8.87 -12.33 -10.12
CA PRO A 182 -9.01 -12.47 -8.68
C PRO A 182 -8.35 -13.78 -8.22
N PHE A 183 -7.18 -13.66 -7.58
CA PHE A 183 -6.41 -14.83 -7.17
C PHE A 183 -6.94 -15.44 -5.88
N ALA A 184 -7.27 -14.60 -4.89
CA ALA A 184 -7.84 -14.99 -3.60
C ALA A 184 -8.24 -13.73 -2.83
N GLY A 185 -9.06 -13.87 -1.79
CA GLY A 185 -9.49 -12.76 -0.95
C GLY A 185 -9.50 -13.08 0.54
N LEU A 186 -9.47 -12.03 1.36
CA LEU A 186 -9.86 -12.08 2.77
C LEU A 186 -11.18 -11.34 2.94
N GLN A 187 -12.19 -12.03 3.43
CA GLN A 187 -13.42 -11.42 3.92
C GLN A 187 -13.21 -11.14 5.40
N ALA A 188 -13.08 -9.88 5.77
CA ALA A 188 -12.76 -9.47 7.13
C ALA A 188 -13.86 -8.59 7.71
N ALA A 189 -14.14 -8.72 9.00
CA ALA A 189 -15.10 -7.88 9.70
C ALA A 189 -14.74 -7.74 11.19
N GLY A 190 -15.62 -7.09 11.97
CA GLY A 190 -15.40 -6.83 13.38
C GLY A 190 -14.50 -5.62 13.66
N PHE A 191 -14.22 -4.77 12.67
CA PHE A 191 -13.49 -3.52 12.89
C PHE A 191 -14.43 -2.44 13.44
N PRO A 192 -14.16 -1.85 14.62
CA PRO A 192 -15.07 -0.89 15.21
C PRO A 192 -15.16 0.42 14.40
N LEU A 193 -16.39 0.89 14.20
CA LEU A 193 -16.74 2.19 13.67
C LEU A 193 -17.50 2.98 14.73
N TYR A 194 -16.94 4.10 15.17
CA TYR A 194 -17.60 4.99 16.12
C TYR A 194 -18.56 5.92 15.38
N ARG A 195 -19.85 5.87 15.73
CA ARG A 195 -20.86 6.82 15.27
C ARG A 195 -21.05 7.95 16.29
N GLN A 196 -21.58 9.09 15.85
CA GLN A 196 -21.97 10.17 16.75
C GLN A 196 -23.05 9.65 17.71
N GLY A 197 -22.78 9.64 19.02
CA GLY A 197 -23.70 9.10 20.03
C GLY A 197 -23.23 7.84 20.78
N HIS A 198 -21.96 7.42 20.62
CA HIS A 198 -21.37 6.26 21.30
C HIS A 198 -21.89 4.87 20.90
N GLU A 199 -22.76 4.75 19.91
CA GLU A 199 -23.06 3.45 19.29
C GLU A 199 -21.84 2.96 18.49
N ILE A 200 -21.36 1.78 18.85
CA ILE A 200 -20.27 1.10 18.15
C ILE A 200 -20.90 0.22 17.08
N ASP A 201 -20.62 0.54 15.82
CA ASP A 201 -20.92 -0.29 14.66
C ASP A 201 -19.64 -1.05 14.23
N HIS A 202 -19.75 -1.96 13.27
CA HIS A 202 -18.59 -2.62 12.70
C HIS A 202 -18.49 -2.44 11.18
N LEU A 203 -17.26 -2.45 10.67
CA LEU A 203 -16.97 -2.50 9.25
C LEU A 203 -16.69 -3.94 8.82
N ALA A 204 -17.28 -4.34 7.70
CA ALA A 204 -16.86 -5.48 6.91
C ALA A 204 -16.11 -4.99 5.65
N LEU A 205 -15.11 -5.75 5.22
CA LEU A 205 -14.19 -5.40 4.15
C LEU A 205 -13.77 -6.66 3.40
N THR A 206 -13.71 -6.57 2.08
CA THR A 206 -13.01 -7.54 1.24
C THR A 206 -11.61 -7.05 0.91
N ALA A 207 -10.57 -7.76 1.33
CA ALA A 207 -9.20 -7.56 0.85
C ALA A 207 -8.90 -8.58 -0.25
N LEU A 208 -9.10 -8.19 -1.50
CA LEU A 208 -8.94 -9.05 -2.67
C LEU A 208 -7.50 -8.95 -3.22
N VAL A 209 -6.85 -10.07 -3.50
CA VAL A 209 -5.59 -10.12 -4.24
C VAL A 209 -5.88 -10.32 -5.71
N LEU A 210 -5.39 -9.40 -6.53
CA LEU A 210 -5.45 -9.47 -7.97
C LEU A 210 -4.11 -9.92 -8.53
N GLU A 211 -4.10 -10.91 -9.42
CA GLU A 211 -2.94 -11.37 -10.18
C GLU A 211 -2.97 -10.76 -11.59
N THR A 212 -1.92 -10.04 -11.93
CA THR A 212 -1.63 -9.58 -13.30
C THR A 212 -0.30 -10.15 -13.76
N ARG A 213 0.07 -9.89 -15.02
CA ARG A 213 1.36 -10.28 -15.57
C ARG A 213 2.03 -9.11 -16.25
N THR A 214 3.33 -8.97 -16.00
CA THR A 214 4.18 -8.07 -16.78
C THR A 214 4.32 -8.57 -18.22
N ALA A 215 4.76 -7.70 -19.13
CA ALA A 215 5.09 -8.06 -20.50
C ALA A 215 6.13 -9.19 -20.60
N LYS A 216 6.98 -9.35 -19.58
CA LYS A 216 7.99 -10.42 -19.48
C LYS A 216 7.41 -11.74 -18.94
N GLY A 217 6.13 -11.77 -18.56
CA GLY A 217 5.46 -12.93 -17.97
C GLY A 217 5.69 -13.12 -16.47
N THR A 218 6.36 -12.17 -15.80
CA THR A 218 6.49 -12.17 -14.34
C THR A 218 5.14 -11.81 -13.72
N PRO A 219 4.62 -12.59 -12.74
CA PRO A 219 3.38 -12.27 -12.07
C PRO A 219 3.52 -11.02 -11.19
N ARG A 220 2.43 -10.25 -11.10
CA ARG A 220 2.28 -9.13 -10.20
C ARG A 220 1.04 -9.32 -9.36
N TYR A 221 1.19 -9.13 -8.05
CA TYR A 221 0.08 -9.23 -7.10
C TYR A 221 -0.21 -7.88 -6.48
N ARG A 222 -1.50 -7.53 -6.35
CA ARG A 222 -1.94 -6.28 -5.74
C ARG A 222 -3.12 -6.49 -4.83
N TRP A 223 -3.15 -5.75 -3.73
CA TRP A 223 -4.33 -5.66 -2.88
C TRP A 223 -5.36 -4.70 -3.47
N ASN A 224 -6.61 -5.12 -3.44
CA ASN A 224 -7.79 -4.29 -3.65
C ASN A 224 -8.68 -4.41 -2.41
N PHE A 225 -8.75 -3.34 -1.62
CA PHE A 225 -9.59 -3.30 -0.43
C PHE A 225 -10.94 -2.68 -0.82
N ILE A 226 -12.03 -3.41 -0.61
CA ILE A 226 -13.39 -3.01 -0.98
C ILE A 226 -14.30 -3.03 0.23
N SER A 227 -15.03 -1.93 0.44
CA SER A 227 -16.12 -1.79 1.41
C SER A 227 -16.85 -0.47 1.13
N ASN A 228 -18.08 -0.34 1.60
CA ASN A 228 -18.88 0.88 1.51
C ASN A 228 -19.25 1.39 2.92
N PRO A 229 -18.29 1.98 3.66
CA PRO A 229 -18.53 2.41 5.04
C PRO A 229 -19.64 3.49 5.11
N PRO A 230 -20.43 3.52 6.21
CA PRO A 230 -21.46 4.53 6.38
C PRO A 230 -20.84 5.93 6.52
N ARG A 231 -21.53 6.94 5.99
CA ARG A 231 -21.12 8.35 6.15
C ARG A 231 -21.06 8.72 7.63
N PRO A 232 -20.11 9.59 8.05
CA PRO A 232 -19.15 10.35 7.24
C PRO A 232 -17.85 9.60 6.93
N HIS A 233 -17.75 8.30 7.23
CA HIS A 233 -16.53 7.54 7.00
C HIS A 233 -16.33 7.28 5.51
N HIS A 234 -15.07 7.37 5.07
CA HIS A 234 -14.68 7.04 3.71
C HIS A 234 -13.57 5.98 3.75
N LEU A 235 -13.68 4.96 2.90
CA LEU A 235 -12.75 3.83 2.93
C LEU A 235 -11.29 4.28 2.76
N ALA A 236 -11.01 5.18 1.81
CA ALA A 236 -9.66 5.72 1.60
C ALA A 236 -9.09 6.37 2.86
N THR A 237 -9.92 7.11 3.61
CA THR A 237 -9.55 7.72 4.89
C THR A 237 -9.29 6.66 5.95
N LEU A 238 -10.17 5.68 6.10
CA LEU A 238 -10.01 4.59 7.08
C LEU A 238 -8.73 3.76 6.82
N LEU A 239 -8.39 3.52 5.55
CA LEU A 239 -7.20 2.78 5.13
C LEU A 239 -5.91 3.61 5.14
N GLY A 240 -6.03 4.94 5.13
CA GLY A 240 -4.93 5.90 5.09
C GLY A 240 -4.64 6.58 6.43
N GLN A 241 -5.52 6.43 7.42
CA GLN A 241 -5.29 6.90 8.78
C GLN A 241 -4.12 6.14 9.41
N GLU A 242 -3.10 6.86 9.86
CA GLU A 242 -2.00 6.36 10.71
C GLU A 242 -2.46 6.13 12.16
N SER A 243 -3.70 5.65 12.33
CA SER A 243 -4.28 5.38 13.64
C SER A 243 -3.78 4.04 14.17
N SER A 244 -3.71 3.90 15.50
CA SER A 244 -3.48 2.61 16.16
C SER A 244 -4.67 1.65 16.05
N SER A 245 -5.61 1.90 15.12
CA SER A 245 -6.78 1.07 14.91
C SER A 245 -6.39 -0.32 14.41
N PRO A 246 -7.13 -1.38 14.77
CA PRO A 246 -6.87 -2.72 14.26
C PRO A 246 -6.88 -2.79 12.73
N LEU A 247 -7.77 -2.03 12.07
CA LEU A 247 -7.88 -1.98 10.60
C LEU A 247 -6.61 -1.40 9.96
N ALA A 248 -6.12 -0.26 10.43
CA ALA A 248 -4.93 0.39 9.89
C ALA A 248 -3.68 -0.49 10.10
N LEU A 249 -3.53 -1.09 11.28
CA LEU A 249 -2.42 -2.00 11.58
C LEU A 249 -2.44 -3.24 10.68
N TRP A 250 -3.62 -3.85 10.54
CA TRP A 250 -3.78 -5.05 9.72
C TRP A 250 -3.54 -4.77 8.23
N THR A 251 -4.15 -3.72 7.67
CA THR A 251 -3.99 -3.37 6.25
C THR A 251 -2.57 -2.93 5.91
N SER A 252 -1.89 -2.21 6.80
CA SER A 252 -0.47 -1.85 6.65
C SER A 252 0.44 -3.08 6.66
N ALA A 253 0.18 -4.04 7.56
CA ALA A 253 0.93 -5.30 7.60
C ALA A 253 0.72 -6.12 6.32
N LEU A 254 -0.53 -6.27 5.85
CA LEU A 254 -0.84 -6.96 4.59
C LEU A 254 -0.14 -6.34 3.38
N ARG A 255 -0.17 -5.00 3.27
CA ARG A 255 0.54 -4.26 2.22
C ARG A 255 2.04 -4.55 2.27
N SER A 256 2.64 -4.45 3.46
CA SER A 256 4.07 -4.68 3.65
C SER A 256 4.49 -6.11 3.28
N LEU A 257 3.70 -7.12 3.68
CA LEU A 257 3.96 -8.52 3.34
C LEU A 257 3.90 -8.77 1.83
N LEU A 258 2.89 -8.22 1.14
CA LEU A 258 2.74 -8.40 -0.31
C LEU A 258 3.83 -7.66 -1.09
N ILE A 259 4.21 -6.46 -0.66
CA ILE A 259 5.33 -5.71 -1.25
C ILE A 259 6.61 -6.52 -1.14
N GLY A 260 6.94 -7.04 0.05
CA GLY A 260 8.15 -7.85 0.24
C GLY A 260 8.19 -9.10 -0.63
N HIS A 261 7.05 -9.78 -0.79
CA HIS A 261 6.94 -10.95 -1.68
C HIS A 261 7.06 -10.57 -3.17
N GLN A 262 6.46 -9.45 -3.58
CA GLN A 262 6.61 -8.94 -4.95
C GLN A 262 8.07 -8.55 -5.26
N GLU A 263 8.75 -7.91 -4.30
CA GLU A 263 10.17 -7.56 -4.44
C GLU A 263 11.06 -8.80 -4.60
N GLU A 264 10.76 -9.90 -3.90
CA GLU A 264 11.47 -11.17 -4.06
C GLU A 264 11.26 -11.76 -5.46
N ILE A 265 10.00 -11.80 -5.95
CA ILE A 265 9.66 -12.26 -7.30
C ILE A 265 10.42 -11.42 -8.34
N ASP A 266 10.39 -10.10 -8.21
CA ASP A 266 11.02 -9.17 -9.15
C ASP A 266 12.55 -9.24 -9.09
N SER A 267 13.15 -9.47 -7.92
CA SER A 267 14.60 -9.67 -7.79
C SER A 267 15.05 -10.94 -8.51
N ARG A 268 14.37 -12.06 -8.26
CA ARG A 268 14.67 -13.33 -8.93
C ARG A 268 14.48 -13.26 -10.45
N ALA A 269 13.45 -12.55 -10.90
CA ALA A 269 13.23 -12.32 -12.32
C ALA A 269 14.34 -11.47 -12.97
N ARG A 270 14.87 -10.45 -12.27
CA ARG A 270 16.01 -9.64 -12.74
C ARG A 270 17.31 -10.43 -12.83
N GLU A 271 17.51 -11.40 -11.93
CA GLU A 271 18.66 -12.33 -11.95
C GLU A 271 18.51 -13.46 -12.99
N GLY A 272 17.41 -13.50 -13.75
CA GLY A 272 17.12 -14.56 -14.72
C GLY A 272 16.65 -15.88 -14.09
N LYS A 273 16.54 -15.96 -12.76
CA LYS A 273 16.12 -17.14 -12.00
C LYS A 273 14.63 -17.08 -11.67
N ARG A 274 13.77 -17.03 -12.68
CA ARG A 274 12.32 -16.82 -12.49
C ARG A 274 11.72 -17.84 -11.52
N MET A 275 10.99 -17.34 -10.53
CA MET A 275 10.23 -18.16 -9.60
C MET A 275 9.09 -18.86 -10.37
N PRO A 276 8.88 -20.18 -10.19
CA PRO A 276 7.73 -20.89 -10.74
C PRO A 276 6.42 -20.26 -10.26
N MET A 277 5.42 -20.17 -11.14
CA MET A 277 4.12 -19.57 -10.81
C MET A 277 3.45 -20.19 -9.58
N LYS A 278 3.60 -21.52 -9.41
CA LYS A 278 3.11 -22.24 -8.25
C LYS A 278 3.74 -21.73 -6.94
N GLU A 279 5.05 -21.47 -6.93
CA GLU A 279 5.77 -20.93 -5.77
C GLU A 279 5.33 -19.49 -5.49
N CYS A 280 5.16 -18.66 -6.52
CA CYS A 280 4.62 -17.29 -6.39
C CYS A 280 3.27 -17.30 -5.68
N ARG A 281 2.33 -18.12 -6.18
CA ARG A 281 0.96 -18.25 -5.64
C ARG A 281 0.95 -18.84 -4.23
N GLN A 282 1.80 -19.81 -3.94
CA GLN A 282 1.97 -20.35 -2.58
C GLN A 282 2.44 -19.28 -1.59
N GLY A 283 3.34 -18.39 -2.02
CA GLY A 283 3.76 -17.24 -1.21
C GLY A 283 2.61 -16.30 -0.88
N VAL A 284 1.73 -16.01 -1.85
CA VAL A 284 0.52 -15.19 -1.62
C VAL A 284 -0.44 -15.89 -0.66
N MET A 285 -0.69 -17.19 -0.81
CA MET A 285 -1.54 -17.95 0.13
C MET A 285 -0.99 -17.96 1.55
N ARG A 286 0.34 -17.98 1.72
CA ARG A 286 0.97 -17.83 3.04
C ARG A 286 0.75 -16.43 3.62
N ILE A 287 0.79 -15.38 2.80
CA ILE A 287 0.46 -14.00 3.24
C ILE A 287 -1.00 -13.91 3.68
N LEU A 288 -1.93 -14.53 2.96
CA LEU A 288 -3.35 -14.55 3.34
C LEU A 288 -3.57 -15.23 4.69
N LYS A 289 -2.93 -16.38 4.91
CA LYS A 289 -2.94 -17.10 6.20
C LYS A 289 -2.33 -16.27 7.32
N GLU A 290 -1.19 -15.63 7.08
CA GLU A 290 -0.58 -14.70 8.04
C GLU A 290 -1.52 -13.53 8.34
N GLY A 291 -2.17 -12.98 7.32
CA GLY A 291 -3.19 -11.95 7.42
C GLY A 291 -4.32 -12.30 8.38
N LYS A 292 -4.83 -13.53 8.30
CA LYS A 292 -5.82 -14.05 9.26
C LYS A 292 -5.24 -14.10 10.69
N HIS A 293 -4.05 -14.68 10.85
CA HIS A 293 -3.39 -14.80 12.16
C HIS A 293 -3.01 -13.46 12.81
N LEU A 294 -2.75 -12.43 12.02
CA LEU A 294 -2.48 -11.08 12.53
C LEU A 294 -3.68 -10.53 13.29
N LEU A 295 -4.91 -10.80 12.84
CA LEU A 295 -6.12 -10.38 13.56
C LEU A 295 -6.27 -11.15 14.88
N ASP A 296 -6.05 -12.47 14.88
CA ASP A 296 -6.03 -13.28 16.12
C ASP A 296 -5.01 -12.73 17.13
N ALA A 297 -3.82 -12.33 16.65
CA ALA A 297 -2.76 -11.78 17.48
C ALA A 297 -3.10 -10.39 18.02
N LEU A 298 -3.77 -9.54 17.23
CA LEU A 298 -4.26 -8.23 17.66
C LEU A 298 -5.33 -8.39 18.74
N GLN A 299 -6.25 -9.34 18.59
CA GLN A 299 -7.27 -9.65 19.57
C GLN A 299 -6.64 -10.11 20.90
N ARG A 300 -5.75 -11.11 20.88
CA ARG A 300 -5.07 -11.57 22.12
C ARG A 300 -4.31 -10.46 22.84
N ARG A 301 -3.78 -9.48 22.10
CA ARG A 301 -3.12 -8.30 22.69
C ARG A 301 -4.12 -7.34 23.33
N GLN A 302 -5.32 -7.20 22.76
CA GLN A 302 -6.41 -6.43 23.38
C GLN A 302 -6.93 -7.13 24.64
N ASP A 303 -7.19 -8.45 24.59
CA ASP A 303 -7.68 -9.23 25.74
C ASP A 303 -6.69 -9.23 26.92
N ARG A 304 -5.38 -9.20 26.63
CA ARG A 304 -4.32 -9.11 27.67
C ARG A 304 -4.12 -7.71 28.23
N LYS A 305 -4.72 -6.67 27.64
CA LYS A 305 -4.70 -5.35 28.26
C LYS A 305 -5.73 -5.36 29.39
N THR A 306 -5.23 -5.42 30.63
CA THR A 306 -6.03 -5.17 31.84
C THR A 306 -6.85 -3.88 31.67
N LYS A 307 -8.02 -3.76 32.31
CA LYS A 307 -8.86 -2.55 32.31
C LYS A 307 -8.03 -1.27 32.53
N HIS A 308 -7.09 -1.30 33.48
CA HIS A 308 -6.09 -0.24 33.72
C HIS A 308 -5.15 0.11 32.56
N ALA A 309 -4.88 -0.79 31.61
CA ALA A 309 -4.03 -0.55 30.44
C ALA A 309 -4.81 0.03 29.25
N ILE A 310 -6.11 -0.25 29.17
CA ILE A 310 -7.07 0.36 28.24
C ILE A 310 -7.41 1.77 28.74
N ASP A 311 -7.73 1.91 30.03
CA ASP A 311 -7.95 3.20 30.69
C ASP A 311 -6.69 4.08 30.56
N ARG A 312 -5.49 3.54 30.79
CA ARG A 312 -4.21 4.25 30.53
C ARG A 312 -3.94 4.56 29.06
N SER A 313 -4.62 3.92 28.10
CA SER A 313 -4.47 4.19 26.66
C SER A 313 -5.41 5.30 26.19
N ASN A 314 -6.56 5.42 26.84
CA ASN A 314 -7.59 6.43 26.59
C ASN A 314 -7.45 7.66 27.52
N ASP A 315 -6.58 7.58 28.54
CA ASP A 315 -6.22 8.69 29.42
C ASP A 315 -5.46 9.79 28.63
N PRO A 316 -6.03 11.01 28.50
CA PRO A 316 -5.35 12.16 27.90
C PRO A 316 -4.05 12.56 28.64
N HIS A 317 -3.82 12.03 29.85
CA HIS A 317 -2.65 12.25 30.71
C HIS A 317 -1.72 11.02 30.82
N ARG A 318 -1.86 10.03 29.92
CA ARG A 318 -0.90 8.93 29.65
C ARG A 318 0.56 9.46 29.61
N PRO A 319 1.67 8.71 29.88
CA PRO A 319 2.97 9.28 30.30
C PRO A 319 3.76 10.03 29.19
N THR A 320 3.20 11.12 28.72
CA THR A 320 3.85 12.29 28.16
C THR A 320 4.79 12.89 29.19
N SER A 321 4.59 12.70 30.50
CA SER A 321 5.47 13.25 31.53
C SER A 321 6.93 12.79 31.41
N ALA A 322 7.19 11.50 31.18
CA ALA A 322 8.56 11.00 31.00
C ALA A 322 9.13 11.36 29.62
N ALA A 323 8.32 11.33 28.55
CA ALA A 323 8.77 11.69 27.21
C ALA A 323 9.03 13.20 27.09
N ILE A 324 8.17 14.05 27.65
CA ILE A 324 8.34 15.50 27.73
C ILE A 324 9.48 15.83 28.68
N SER A 325 9.57 15.20 29.85
CA SER A 325 10.73 15.39 30.75
C SER A 325 12.04 15.01 30.07
N ASP A 326 12.05 13.92 29.30
CA ASP A 326 13.23 13.49 28.54
C ASP A 326 13.53 14.47 27.38
N VAL A 327 12.52 15.06 26.73
CA VAL A 327 12.72 16.16 25.75
C VAL A 327 13.30 17.39 26.42
N LEU A 328 12.72 17.84 27.53
CA LEU A 328 13.17 19.03 28.25
C LEU A 328 14.58 18.87 28.84
N ALA A 329 14.98 17.63 29.14
CA ALA A 329 16.33 17.30 29.62
C ALA A 329 17.31 16.92 28.50
N SER A 330 16.83 16.72 27.27
CA SER A 330 17.66 16.27 26.15
C SER A 330 18.55 17.38 25.63
N LYS A 331 19.75 17.00 25.14
CA LYS A 331 20.65 17.91 24.44
C LYS A 331 20.42 17.79 22.95
N ARG A 332 20.87 18.77 22.18
CA ARG A 332 20.79 18.74 20.71
C ARG A 332 21.31 17.42 20.10
N SER A 333 22.41 16.88 20.64
CA SER A 333 23.00 15.61 20.18
C SER A 333 22.09 14.38 20.32
N ASP A 334 21.01 14.52 21.10
CA ASP A 334 20.07 13.45 21.38
C ASP A 334 18.84 13.52 20.46
N LEU A 335 18.73 14.56 19.62
CA LEU A 335 17.61 14.75 18.69
C LEU A 335 18.01 14.50 17.23
N PHE A 336 17.14 13.76 16.55
CA PHE A 336 17.28 13.41 15.14
C PHE A 336 15.97 13.64 14.40
N VAL A 337 16.04 13.91 13.11
CA VAL A 337 14.90 13.79 12.19
C VAL A 337 14.93 12.40 11.57
N ASP A 338 13.84 11.66 11.66
CA ASP A 338 13.63 10.49 10.79
C ASP A 338 13.13 10.97 9.43
N LEU A 339 14.00 10.91 8.42
CA LEU A 339 13.69 11.40 7.07
C LEU A 339 12.59 10.59 6.37
N ARG A 340 12.32 9.36 6.82
CA ARG A 340 11.32 8.50 6.21
C ARG A 340 9.91 8.86 6.66
N GLU A 341 9.75 9.10 7.96
CA GLU A 341 8.44 9.34 8.60
C GLU A 341 8.23 10.82 8.94
N ALA A 342 9.18 11.70 8.59
CA ALA A 342 9.18 13.13 8.89
C ALA A 342 8.94 13.48 10.37
N THR A 343 9.40 12.63 11.29
CA THR A 343 9.23 12.76 12.75
C THR A 343 10.54 13.16 13.44
N ILE A 344 10.42 13.74 14.64
CA ILE A 344 11.55 14.07 15.50
C ILE A 344 11.74 12.96 16.52
N ILE A 345 12.96 12.46 16.60
CA ILE A 345 13.38 11.36 17.45
C ILE A 345 14.19 11.95 18.60
N VAL A 346 13.78 11.68 19.83
CA VAL A 346 14.48 12.14 21.04
C VAL A 346 15.01 10.93 21.79
N ARG A 347 16.32 10.87 22.00
CA ARG A 347 16.96 9.80 22.77
C ARG A 347 16.90 10.14 24.26
N GLY A 348 16.11 9.36 25.00
CA GLY A 348 16.05 9.44 26.46
C GLY A 348 17.09 8.52 27.14
N PRO A 349 17.20 8.57 28.46
CA PRO A 349 18.09 7.71 29.25
C PRO A 349 17.82 6.22 29.03
N HIS A 350 18.86 5.39 29.24
CA HIS A 350 18.79 3.92 29.19
C HIS A 350 18.25 3.33 27.87
N GLY A 351 18.58 3.96 26.73
CA GLY A 351 18.21 3.46 25.40
C GLY A 351 16.72 3.64 25.06
N ARG A 352 15.98 4.43 25.86
CA ARG A 352 14.63 4.86 25.50
C ARG A 352 14.71 5.87 24.36
N THR A 353 13.76 5.78 23.45
CA THR A 353 13.68 6.67 22.29
C THR A 353 12.23 7.04 22.08
N HIS A 354 12.00 8.34 22.06
CA HIS A 354 10.68 8.94 21.89
C HIS A 354 10.57 9.46 20.48
N VAL A 355 9.41 9.25 19.88
CA VAL A 355 9.07 9.75 18.55
C VAL A 355 8.04 10.85 18.73
N PHE A 356 8.29 12.00 18.15
CA PHE A 356 7.43 13.16 18.16
C PHE A 356 7.13 13.62 16.75
N THR A 357 5.99 14.24 16.54
CA THR A 357 5.76 15.03 15.33
C THR A 357 6.62 16.30 15.37
N LYS A 358 6.82 16.96 14.22
CA LYS A 358 7.48 18.27 14.18
C LYS A 358 6.81 19.33 15.06
N ASN A 359 5.51 19.16 15.31
CA ASN A 359 4.71 20.03 16.14
C ASN A 359 4.70 19.60 17.61
N GLY A 360 5.66 18.81 18.09
CA GLY A 360 5.79 18.48 19.52
C GLY A 360 4.74 17.52 20.08
N ILE A 361 3.96 16.82 19.24
CA ILE A 361 3.05 15.76 19.70
C ILE A 361 3.84 14.48 19.88
N HIS A 362 3.75 13.87 21.06
CA HIS A 362 4.34 12.55 21.30
C HIS A 362 3.56 11.48 20.50
N VAL A 363 4.26 10.74 19.65
CA VAL A 363 3.70 9.66 18.80
C VAL A 363 3.84 8.32 19.51
N THR A 364 5.05 7.97 19.96
CA THR A 364 5.32 6.70 20.64
C THR A 364 6.67 6.70 21.36
N SER A 365 6.89 5.71 22.22
CA SER A 365 8.16 5.46 22.91
C SER A 365 8.59 4.02 22.66
N VAL A 366 9.84 3.83 22.25
CA VAL A 366 10.44 2.52 21.93
C VAL A 366 11.82 2.43 22.57
N ARG A 367 12.32 1.23 22.85
CA ARG A 367 13.72 1.01 23.24
C ARG A 367 14.49 0.47 22.05
N TYR A 368 15.58 1.15 21.67
CA TYR A 368 16.49 0.67 20.64
C TYR A 368 17.82 0.25 21.28
N SER A 369 18.44 -0.81 20.74
CA SER A 369 19.82 -1.12 21.10
C SER A 369 20.77 -0.05 20.55
N PRO A 370 21.94 0.17 21.18
CA PRO A 370 22.94 1.12 20.69
C PRO A 370 23.33 0.89 19.23
N GLU A 371 23.43 -0.37 18.80
CA GLU A 371 23.75 -0.77 17.42
C GLU A 371 22.65 -0.35 16.44
N SER A 372 21.38 -0.51 16.83
CA SER A 372 20.25 -0.11 15.97
C SER A 372 20.21 1.41 15.77
N ILE A 373 20.59 2.19 16.78
CA ILE A 373 20.65 3.66 16.66
C ILE A 373 21.78 4.04 15.71
N LEU A 374 22.99 3.48 15.92
CA LEU A 374 24.15 3.73 15.08
C LEU A 374 23.90 3.38 13.60
N GLN A 375 23.27 2.24 13.31
CA GLN A 375 22.92 1.86 11.95
C GLN A 375 21.96 2.84 11.28
N ARG A 376 20.97 3.36 12.02
CA ARG A 376 19.99 4.33 11.49
C ARG A 376 20.62 5.69 11.21
N THR A 377 21.56 6.11 12.05
CA THR A 377 22.34 7.33 11.83
C THR A 377 23.32 7.18 10.67
N GLN A 378 24.07 6.07 10.59
CA GLN A 378 25.04 5.81 9.51
C GLN A 378 24.39 5.73 8.13
N ARG A 379 23.20 5.11 8.05
CA ARG A 379 22.41 5.04 6.80
C ARG A 379 21.69 6.35 6.45
N LYS A 380 21.96 7.45 7.19
CA LYS A 380 21.32 8.76 7.04
C LYS A 380 19.79 8.71 7.13
N ARG A 381 19.23 7.68 7.79
CA ARG A 381 17.79 7.63 8.08
C ARG A 381 17.44 8.59 9.21
N TRP A 382 18.29 8.62 10.24
CA TRP A 382 18.21 9.56 11.34
C TRP A 382 19.32 10.59 11.19
N VAL A 383 18.93 11.82 10.89
CA VAL A 383 19.87 12.93 10.69
C VAL A 383 19.79 13.84 11.92
N PRO A 384 20.91 14.29 12.50
CA PRO A 384 20.88 15.23 13.61
C PRO A 384 20.06 16.48 13.28
N LEU A 385 19.25 16.93 14.23
CA LEU A 385 18.39 18.10 14.07
C LEU A 385 19.22 19.39 13.95
N GLU A 386 18.83 20.31 13.05
CA GLU A 386 19.49 21.62 12.91
C GLU A 386 19.15 22.55 14.08
N ASP A 387 20.00 23.56 14.36
CA ASP A 387 19.84 24.44 15.54
C ASP A 387 18.50 25.17 15.57
N ALA A 388 18.11 25.73 14.43
CA ALA A 388 16.85 26.46 14.31
C ALA A 388 15.62 25.54 14.49
N GLU A 389 15.72 24.28 14.06
CA GLU A 389 14.65 23.30 14.21
C GLU A 389 14.59 22.73 15.63
N TYR A 390 15.74 22.54 16.28
CA TYR A 390 15.84 22.12 17.68
C TYR A 390 15.16 23.13 18.61
N LEU A 391 15.48 24.41 18.49
CA LEU A 391 14.89 25.46 19.33
C LEU A 391 13.38 25.54 19.13
N ARG A 392 12.93 25.55 17.86
CA ARG A 392 11.50 25.59 17.51
C ARG A 392 10.74 24.40 18.08
N PHE A 393 11.31 23.19 17.98
CA PHE A 393 10.69 21.99 18.52
C PHE A 393 10.56 22.06 20.05
N HIS A 394 11.61 22.53 20.74
CA HIS A 394 11.61 22.63 22.19
C HIS A 394 10.61 23.68 22.70
N GLU A 395 10.50 24.83 22.02
CA GLU A 395 9.49 25.85 22.28
C GLU A 395 8.07 25.30 22.11
N GLU A 396 7.82 24.55 21.03
CA GLU A 396 6.51 23.98 20.74
C GLU A 396 6.09 22.93 21.78
N VAL A 397 7.02 22.08 22.24
CA VAL A 397 6.78 21.12 23.33
C VAL A 397 6.50 21.84 24.64
N THR A 398 7.23 22.93 24.94
CA THR A 398 7.06 23.73 26.17
C THR A 398 5.72 24.46 26.17
N ARG A 399 5.34 25.08 25.06
CA ARG A 399 4.05 25.77 24.86
C ARG A 399 2.88 24.82 25.10
N ARG A 400 2.97 23.60 24.57
CA ARG A 400 1.96 22.55 24.77
C ARG A 400 1.85 22.10 26.21
N LEU A 401 2.96 21.98 26.93
CA LEU A 401 2.93 21.67 28.36
C LEU A 401 2.20 22.77 29.15
N GLY A 402 2.43 24.05 28.81
CA GLY A 402 1.73 25.18 29.41
C GLY A 402 0.22 25.16 29.17
N ASN A 403 -0.22 24.86 27.95
CA ASN A 403 -1.63 24.78 27.58
C ASN A 403 -2.35 23.58 28.22
N LEU A 404 -1.62 22.47 28.45
CA LEU A 404 -2.16 21.28 29.13
C LEU A 404 -2.34 21.48 30.65
N GLN A 405 -1.59 22.39 31.27
CA GLN A 405 -1.67 22.68 32.71
C GLN A 405 -2.68 23.79 33.04
N ASN A 406 -3.14 24.57 32.06
CA ASN A 406 -4.16 25.61 32.22
C ASN A 406 -5.08 25.69 30.98
N PRO A 407 -6.06 24.79 30.85
CA PRO A 407 -6.95 24.73 29.68
C PRO A 407 -7.91 25.93 29.54
N ASN A 408 -8.06 26.78 30.57
CA ASN A 408 -9.01 27.90 30.61
C ASN A 408 -8.45 29.28 30.25
N ARG A 409 -7.20 29.39 29.76
CA ARG A 409 -6.62 30.72 29.45
C ARG A 409 -6.98 31.29 28.07
N ASP A 410 -7.41 30.47 27.13
CA ASP A 410 -7.68 30.91 25.75
C ASP A 410 -9.17 31.21 25.47
N SER A 411 -10.07 31.02 26.45
CA SER A 411 -11.52 31.28 26.29
C SER A 411 -11.97 32.71 26.66
N ASP A 412 -11.12 33.53 27.27
CA ASP A 412 -11.50 34.86 27.77
C ASP A 412 -11.25 36.01 26.77
N HIS A 413 -10.86 35.72 25.52
CA HIS A 413 -10.60 36.76 24.51
C HIS A 413 -11.60 36.85 23.35
N LEU A 414 -12.77 36.21 23.45
CA LEU A 414 -13.84 36.34 22.44
C LEU A 414 -15.21 36.71 23.04
N SER A 415 -15.22 37.35 24.21
CA SER A 415 -16.41 38.03 24.76
C SER A 415 -16.05 39.46 25.15
N GLY A 416 -16.04 40.35 24.16
CA GLY A 416 -15.82 41.79 24.31
C GLY A 416 -16.29 42.52 23.07
#